data_AF-A0A074J048-F1
#
_entry.id   AF-A0A074J048-F1
#
_cell.length_a   1.000
_cell.length_b   1.000
_cell.length_c   1.000
_cell.angle_alpha   90.00
_cell.angle_beta   90.00
_cell.angle_gamma   90.00
#
_symmetry.space_group_name_H-M   'P 1'
#
loop_
_entity.id
_entity.type
_entity.pdbx_description
1 polymer ?
#
loop_
_entity_poly.entity_id
_entity_poly.type
_entity_poly.pdbx_seq_one_letter_code
_entity_poly.pdbx_strand_id
1 'polypeptide(L)'
;MLDLYIKRIIIHQFSPNDTELVLAEGPLEITPRLDEYFRKKLSKVFSDEAKRGFFDAENVFISHLGDDLMESSVKIAQLWKEEFVISEDQKTNDLVFIQFDKEGQEYFAFLRIALKDSLIHSLGDSQHPIQLSQNNLPSAAQTPDEALVINRSSKQYYLIEKRIKHNGSFANYFSENLLQVQPEQSVKKSIKMVEDTAQKIAENFNQDDFNFQGKMKSAIFNNLEEDQELSPEKLADQLFDNNLTARLTFVDELKEAIPEPISVSDIDHSRQIKKLENQKLSLSNGIELIVPNNVYQDADSVEFIQNPDGTYSILIKNIEDIINK
;
A
#
# COMPACT_ATOMS: atom_id res chain seq x y z
N MET A 1 -8.29 -7.84 13.01
CA MET A 1 -8.55 -6.38 12.98
C MET A 1 -7.46 -5.76 13.83
N LEU A 2 -6.68 -4.81 13.30
CA LEU A 2 -5.59 -4.16 14.05
C LEU A 2 -6.14 -3.54 15.34
N ASP A 3 -5.58 -3.90 16.48
CA ASP A 3 -5.95 -3.32 17.76
C ASP A 3 -5.19 -2.00 17.95
N LEU A 4 -5.90 -0.90 17.68
CA LEU A 4 -5.39 0.46 17.73
C LEU A 4 -6.15 1.23 18.82
N TYR A 5 -5.44 1.89 19.73
CA TYR A 5 -6.03 2.74 20.76
C TYR A 5 -5.56 4.18 20.60
N ILE A 6 -6.47 5.07 20.17
CA ILE A 6 -6.15 6.48 19.96
C ILE A 6 -6.17 7.22 21.30
N LYS A 7 -5.07 7.89 21.63
CA LYS A 7 -4.92 8.69 22.86
C LYS A 7 -5.26 10.16 22.62
N ARG A 8 -4.73 10.75 21.56
CA ARG A 8 -4.86 12.18 21.24
C ARG A 8 -4.86 12.40 19.74
N ILE A 9 -5.62 13.39 19.29
CA ILE A 9 -5.66 13.86 17.91
C ILE A 9 -5.55 15.38 17.91
N ILE A 10 -4.70 15.92 17.04
CA ILE A 10 -4.57 17.36 16.77
C ILE A 10 -4.74 17.55 15.28
N ILE A 11 -5.53 18.54 14.86
CA ILE A 11 -5.80 18.81 13.45
C ILE A 11 -5.47 20.28 13.15
N HIS A 12 -4.41 20.49 12.38
CA HIS A 12 -4.14 21.79 11.77
C HIS A 12 -4.77 21.81 10.37
N GLN A 13 -5.12 22.99 9.86
CA GLN A 13 -5.68 23.13 8.52
C GLN A 13 -4.80 24.02 7.65
N PHE A 14 -4.51 23.54 6.44
CA PHE A 14 -3.84 24.32 5.41
C PHE A 14 -4.86 24.72 4.34
N SER A 15 -4.98 26.02 4.07
CA SER A 15 -5.82 26.56 3.00
C SER A 15 -4.94 27.12 1.88
N PRO A 16 -5.16 26.73 0.62
CA PRO A 16 -4.37 27.24 -0.51
C PRO A 16 -4.67 28.71 -0.83
N ASN A 17 -5.85 29.22 -0.46
CA ASN A 17 -6.26 30.59 -0.79
C ASN A 17 -5.36 31.64 -0.16
N ASP A 18 -4.96 31.43 1.09
CA ASP A 18 -4.12 32.36 1.84
C ASP A 18 -2.71 31.78 2.06
N THR A 19 -2.47 30.52 1.65
CA THR A 19 -1.30 29.70 2.05
C THR A 19 -1.07 29.66 3.56
N GLU A 20 -2.08 30.02 4.36
CA GLU A 20 -2.00 30.10 5.80
C GLU A 20 -2.28 28.73 6.43
N LEU A 21 -1.55 28.48 7.52
CA LEU A 21 -1.73 27.31 8.36
C LEU A 21 -2.55 27.76 9.57
N VAL A 22 -3.78 27.27 9.67
CA VAL A 22 -4.65 27.47 10.82
C VAL A 22 -4.30 26.40 11.86
N LEU A 23 -3.69 26.84 12.96
CA LEU A 23 -3.26 25.94 14.03
C LEU A 23 -4.41 25.64 15.00
N ALA A 24 -4.58 24.38 15.41
CA ALA A 24 -5.46 24.01 16.50
C ALA A 24 -5.05 24.67 17.82
N GLU A 25 -6.04 25.04 18.62
CA GLU A 25 -5.86 25.57 19.97
C GLU A 25 -5.72 24.46 21.03
N GLY A 26 -6.08 23.22 20.67
CA GLY A 26 -6.10 22.08 21.59
C GLY A 26 -6.35 20.74 20.87
N PRO A 27 -6.25 19.62 21.60
CA PRO A 27 -6.61 18.32 21.06
C PRO A 27 -8.11 18.23 20.78
N LEU A 28 -8.46 17.46 19.76
CA LEU A 28 -9.82 17.15 19.38
C LEU A 28 -10.51 16.29 20.45
N GLU A 29 -11.78 16.56 20.74
CA GLU A 29 -12.61 15.65 21.54
C GLU A 29 -12.93 14.38 20.72
N ILE A 30 -12.41 13.23 21.17
CA ILE A 30 -12.54 11.97 20.45
C ILE A 30 -13.89 11.33 20.75
N THR A 31 -14.87 11.59 19.88
CA THR A 31 -16.16 10.87 19.91
C THR A 31 -16.03 9.46 19.30
N PRO A 32 -16.93 8.51 19.60
CA PRO A 32 -16.87 7.15 19.03
C PRO A 32 -16.81 7.13 17.49
N ARG A 33 -17.48 8.06 16.81
CA ARG A 33 -17.47 8.17 15.34
C ARG A 33 -16.13 8.66 14.80
N LEU A 34 -15.47 9.58 15.51
CA LEU A 34 -14.14 10.07 15.15
C LEU A 34 -13.07 9.02 15.43
N ASP A 35 -13.16 8.32 16.57
CA ASP A 35 -12.30 7.17 16.87
C ASP A 35 -12.40 6.11 15.76
N GLU A 36 -13.61 5.68 15.39
CA GLU A 36 -13.80 4.71 14.30
C GLU A 36 -13.24 5.22 12.97
N TYR A 37 -13.46 6.50 12.64
CA TYR A 37 -12.97 7.12 11.42
C TYR A 37 -11.43 7.08 11.33
N PHE A 38 -10.75 7.53 12.38
CA PHE A 38 -9.29 7.61 12.39
C PHE A 38 -8.61 6.25 12.54
N ARG A 39 -9.21 5.30 13.28
CA ARG A 39 -8.72 3.90 13.29
C ARG A 39 -8.77 3.28 11.90
N LYS A 40 -9.85 3.50 11.14
CA LYS A 40 -9.96 3.04 9.75
C LYS A 40 -8.95 3.72 8.83
N LYS A 41 -8.64 5.01 9.04
CA LYS A 41 -7.59 5.72 8.29
C LYS A 41 -6.19 5.16 8.60
N LEU A 42 -5.87 4.99 9.89
CA LEU A 42 -4.59 4.41 10.33
C LEU A 42 -4.41 2.99 9.79
N SER A 43 -5.47 2.16 9.78
CA SER A 43 -5.39 0.81 9.24
C SER A 43 -5.07 0.77 7.74
N LYS A 44 -5.28 1.87 6.99
CA LYS A 44 -4.86 1.97 5.59
C LYS A 44 -3.36 2.23 5.44
N VAL A 45 -2.70 2.74 6.47
CA VAL A 45 -1.25 2.94 6.48
C VAL A 45 -0.52 1.62 6.74
N PHE A 46 -1.08 0.75 7.59
CA PHE A 46 -0.60 -0.62 7.79
C PHE A 46 -1.07 -1.55 6.65
N SER A 47 -0.68 -1.24 5.42
CA SER A 47 -1.06 -1.99 4.22
C SER A 47 0.12 -2.28 3.31
N ASP A 48 -0.12 -3.14 2.33
CA ASP A 48 0.80 -3.49 1.25
C ASP A 48 1.21 -2.30 0.36
N GLU A 49 0.51 -1.18 0.45
CA GLU A 49 0.80 0.04 -0.31
C GLU A 49 1.83 0.94 0.37
N ALA A 50 1.97 0.86 1.69
CA ALA A 50 2.91 1.71 2.42
C ALA A 50 4.35 1.24 2.22
N LYS A 51 5.23 2.21 2.01
CA LYS A 51 6.68 2.03 2.08
C LYS A 51 7.13 1.94 3.54
N ARG A 52 8.33 1.43 3.76
CA ARG A 52 8.86 1.19 5.11
C ARG A 52 10.31 1.66 5.25
N GLY A 53 10.79 1.65 6.47
CA GLY A 53 12.18 1.86 6.80
C GLY A 53 12.34 2.16 8.28
N PHE A 54 13.55 2.56 8.64
CA PHE A 54 13.90 2.99 9.99
C PHE A 54 14.52 4.38 9.93
N PHE A 55 14.18 5.22 10.89
CA PHE A 55 14.92 6.47 11.07
C PHE A 55 16.24 6.21 11.78
N ASP A 56 17.31 6.82 11.28
CA ASP A 56 18.57 6.90 12.00
C ASP A 56 18.42 7.68 13.31
N ALA A 57 19.22 7.32 14.32
CA ALA A 57 19.17 7.96 15.64
C ALA A 57 19.46 9.47 15.58
N GLU A 58 20.24 9.92 14.58
CA GLU A 58 20.62 11.32 14.37
C GLU A 58 19.71 12.07 13.38
N ASN A 59 18.65 11.42 12.86
CA ASN A 59 17.78 12.06 11.88
C ASN A 59 17.07 13.30 12.48
N VAL A 60 17.16 14.43 11.79
CA VAL A 60 16.66 15.73 12.26
C VAL A 60 15.15 15.71 12.47
N PHE A 61 14.38 15.00 11.64
CA PHE A 61 12.93 14.91 11.78
C PHE A 61 12.52 14.27 13.11
N ILE A 62 13.24 13.23 13.56
CA ILE A 62 13.00 12.57 14.84
C ILE A 62 13.16 13.54 16.02
N SER A 63 14.09 14.49 15.93
CA SER A 63 14.27 15.52 16.97
C SER A 63 13.05 16.44 17.14
N HIS A 64 12.11 16.42 16.19
CA HIS A 64 10.87 17.21 16.24
C HIS A 64 9.71 16.43 16.88
N LEU A 65 9.90 15.15 17.18
CA LEU A 65 8.91 14.30 17.86
C LEU A 65 9.20 14.27 19.36
N GLY A 66 8.70 15.29 20.07
CA GLY A 66 8.74 15.37 21.53
C GLY A 66 7.64 14.53 22.19
N ASP A 67 7.54 14.65 23.53
CA ASP A 67 6.45 14.04 24.31
C ASP A 67 5.16 14.87 24.26
N ASP A 68 5.27 16.18 24.00
CA ASP A 68 4.11 17.02 23.72
C ASP A 68 3.74 16.93 22.24
N LEU A 69 2.59 16.29 21.98
CA LEU A 69 2.04 16.17 20.63
C LEU A 69 1.72 17.54 20.02
N MET A 70 1.31 18.53 20.80
CA MET A 70 0.94 19.86 20.30
C MET A 70 2.16 20.64 19.80
N GLU A 71 3.24 20.67 20.59
CA GLU A 71 4.48 21.32 20.16
C GLU A 71 5.04 20.63 18.90
N SER A 72 5.03 19.29 18.89
CA SER A 72 5.48 18.48 17.76
C SER A 72 4.62 18.72 16.51
N SER A 73 3.30 18.77 16.66
CA SER A 73 2.37 18.95 15.53
C SER A 73 2.51 20.32 14.88
N VAL A 74 2.66 21.39 15.67
CA VAL A 74 2.88 22.74 15.15
C VAL A 74 4.19 22.81 14.35
N LYS A 75 5.28 22.27 14.90
CA LYS A 75 6.60 22.29 14.25
C LYS A 75 6.59 21.49 12.95
N ILE A 76 6.05 20.28 12.96
CA ILE A 76 5.98 19.43 11.77
C ILE A 76 5.04 20.02 10.71
N ALA A 77 3.91 20.62 11.11
CA ALA A 77 3.00 21.27 10.16
C ALA A 77 3.63 22.47 9.46
N GLN A 78 4.49 23.23 10.14
CA GLN A 78 5.25 24.33 9.54
C GLN A 78 6.27 23.82 8.52
N LEU A 79 7.08 22.83 8.88
CA LEU A 79 8.06 22.21 7.96
C LEU A 79 7.36 21.58 6.75
N TRP A 80 6.25 20.88 6.98
CA TRP A 80 5.44 20.32 5.91
C TRP A 80 4.95 21.42 4.95
N LYS A 81 4.46 22.55 5.48
CA LYS A 81 3.99 23.68 4.66
C LYS A 81 5.12 24.21 3.78
N GLU A 82 6.33 24.42 4.34
CA GLU A 82 7.47 24.94 3.58
C GLU A 82 7.77 24.09 2.35
N GLU A 83 7.71 22.76 2.49
CA GLU A 83 7.95 21.82 1.40
C GLU A 83 6.73 21.62 0.47
N PHE A 84 5.51 21.81 0.96
CA PHE A 84 4.29 21.56 0.18
C PHE A 84 3.82 22.75 -0.66
N VAL A 85 4.13 23.99 -0.25
CA VAL A 85 3.65 25.22 -0.92
C VAL A 85 4.08 25.31 -2.39
N ILE A 86 5.10 24.56 -2.79
CA ILE A 86 5.56 24.47 -4.18
C ILE A 86 4.75 23.51 -5.07
N SER A 87 3.81 22.74 -4.50
CA SER A 87 2.94 21.82 -5.24
C SER A 87 1.93 22.57 -6.11
N GLU A 88 1.73 22.08 -7.33
CA GLU A 88 0.59 22.47 -8.18
C GLU A 88 -0.75 21.91 -7.61
N ASP A 89 -1.88 22.51 -8.00
CA ASP A 89 -3.26 22.07 -7.70
C ASP A 89 -3.58 21.82 -6.21
N GLN A 90 -3.16 22.75 -5.35
CA GLN A 90 -3.38 22.64 -3.92
C GLN A 90 -4.87 22.67 -3.54
N LYS A 91 -5.23 21.84 -2.58
CA LYS A 91 -6.57 21.79 -1.96
C LYS A 91 -6.47 22.19 -0.51
N THR A 92 -7.61 22.47 0.12
CA THR A 92 -7.68 22.53 1.58
C THR A 92 -7.30 21.18 2.14
N ASN A 93 -6.33 21.14 3.05
CA ASN A 93 -5.85 19.92 3.69
C ASN A 93 -6.03 20.03 5.20
N ASP A 94 -6.54 18.96 5.79
CA ASP A 94 -6.36 18.73 7.21
C ASP A 94 -5.05 17.95 7.43
N LEU A 95 -4.21 18.49 8.31
CA LEU A 95 -2.96 17.91 8.80
C LEU A 95 -3.25 17.30 10.16
N VAL A 96 -3.43 15.99 10.19
CA VAL A 96 -3.90 15.25 11.35
C VAL A 96 -2.71 14.57 12.03
N PHE A 97 -2.51 14.88 13.30
CA PHE A 97 -1.48 14.32 14.16
C PHE A 97 -2.13 13.43 15.20
N ILE A 98 -1.68 12.19 15.32
CA ILE A 98 -2.32 11.19 16.17
C ILE A 98 -1.26 10.52 17.04
N GLN A 99 -1.49 10.52 18.35
CA GLN A 99 -0.79 9.66 19.30
C GLN A 99 -1.68 8.47 19.61
N PHE A 100 -1.18 7.26 19.40
CA PHE A 100 -1.95 6.03 19.57
C PHE A 100 -1.06 4.87 19.98
N ASP A 101 -1.67 3.83 20.55
CA ASP A 101 -1.01 2.56 20.80
C ASP A 101 -1.45 1.51 19.78
N LYS A 102 -0.51 0.68 19.35
CA LYS A 102 -0.75 -0.56 18.60
C LYS A 102 -0.05 -1.68 19.35
N GLU A 103 -0.80 -2.70 19.76
CA GLU A 103 -0.26 -3.89 20.44
C GLU A 103 0.61 -3.53 21.67
N GLY A 104 0.21 -2.50 22.41
CA GLY A 104 0.89 -2.02 23.61
C GLY A 104 2.15 -1.17 23.35
N GLN A 105 2.48 -0.88 22.09
CA GLN A 105 3.59 0.00 21.73
C GLN A 105 3.07 1.37 21.29
N GLU A 106 3.80 2.43 21.64
CA GLU A 106 3.41 3.80 21.33
C GLU A 106 3.84 4.21 19.92
N TYR A 107 2.89 4.79 19.19
CA TYR A 107 3.08 5.29 17.84
C TYR A 107 2.69 6.77 17.73
N PHE A 108 3.35 7.43 16.78
CA PHE A 108 2.96 8.73 16.25
C PHE A 108 2.47 8.54 14.81
N ALA A 109 1.41 9.25 14.43
CA ALA A 109 1.01 9.39 13.04
C ALA A 109 0.87 10.85 12.63
N PHE A 110 1.27 11.14 11.40
CA PHE A 110 0.91 12.33 10.66
C PHE A 110 0.17 11.92 9.38
N LEU A 111 -1.05 12.41 9.18
CA LEU A 111 -1.87 12.15 8.00
C LEU A 111 -2.19 13.47 7.32
N ARG A 112 -1.94 13.56 6.01
CA ARG A 112 -2.53 14.62 5.18
C ARG A 112 -3.82 14.11 4.56
N ILE A 113 -4.89 14.86 4.75
CA ILE A 113 -6.21 14.55 4.20
C ILE A 113 -6.68 15.74 3.38
N ALA A 114 -6.74 15.57 2.06
CA ALA A 114 -7.35 16.58 1.20
C ALA A 114 -8.87 16.56 1.38
N LEU A 115 -9.43 17.71 1.75
CA LEU A 115 -10.87 17.86 1.94
C LEU A 115 -11.59 17.92 0.60
N LYS A 116 -12.86 17.53 0.60
CA LYS A 116 -13.67 17.37 -0.61
C LYS A 116 -14.95 18.18 -0.54
N ASP A 117 -15.34 18.66 -1.71
CA ASP A 117 -16.69 19.16 -1.94
C ASP A 117 -17.63 17.99 -2.16
N SER A 118 -18.83 18.08 -1.58
CA SER A 118 -19.87 17.07 -1.72
C SER A 118 -21.24 17.71 -1.80
N LEU A 119 -22.15 17.08 -2.54
CA LEU A 119 -23.54 17.48 -2.58
C LEU A 119 -24.26 16.90 -1.36
N ILE A 120 -24.87 17.77 -0.55
CA ILE A 120 -25.66 17.40 0.61
C ILE A 120 -27.13 17.74 0.39
N HIS A 121 -28.01 16.95 0.98
CA HIS A 121 -29.43 17.26 1.01
C HIS A 121 -29.71 18.19 2.20
N SER A 122 -30.15 19.42 1.93
CA SER A 122 -30.47 20.42 2.95
C SER A 122 -31.98 20.45 3.17
N LEU A 123 -32.42 20.10 4.38
CA LEU A 123 -33.85 20.00 4.72
C LEU A 123 -34.56 21.37 4.83
N GLY A 124 -33.88 22.49 4.57
CA GLY A 124 -34.38 23.85 4.78
C GLY A 124 -34.73 24.66 3.53
N ASP A 125 -34.35 24.21 2.33
CA ASP A 125 -34.64 24.90 1.06
C ASP A 125 -35.36 23.96 0.10
N SER A 126 -36.69 24.10 0.00
CA SER A 126 -37.50 23.26 -0.89
C SER A 126 -37.30 23.57 -2.38
N GLN A 127 -36.75 24.73 -2.74
CA GLN A 127 -36.45 25.08 -4.14
C GLN A 127 -35.05 24.60 -4.55
N HIS A 128 -34.10 24.59 -3.61
CA HIS A 128 -32.75 24.05 -3.80
C HIS A 128 -32.41 23.04 -2.70
N PRO A 129 -33.04 21.84 -2.72
CA PRO A 129 -32.85 20.84 -1.67
C PRO A 129 -31.46 20.19 -1.70
N ILE A 130 -30.69 20.43 -2.76
CA ILE A 130 -29.32 19.94 -2.91
C ILE A 130 -28.38 21.15 -2.89
N GLN A 131 -27.43 21.14 -1.95
CA GLN A 131 -26.45 22.20 -1.76
C GLN A 131 -25.03 21.65 -1.77
N LEU A 132 -24.06 22.47 -2.16
CA LEU A 132 -22.65 22.11 -2.10
C LEU A 132 -22.14 22.35 -0.67
N SER A 133 -21.70 21.29 -0.02
CA SER A 133 -20.89 21.36 1.20
C SER A 133 -19.41 21.33 0.81
N GLN A 134 -18.61 22.23 1.36
CA GLN A 134 -17.16 22.27 1.14
C GLN A 134 -16.41 21.75 2.35
N ASN A 135 -15.11 21.48 2.20
CA ASN A 135 -14.22 21.07 3.29
C ASN A 135 -14.67 19.80 4.04
N ASN A 136 -15.27 18.83 3.34
CA ASN A 136 -15.70 17.58 3.96
C ASN A 136 -14.55 16.57 4.03
N LEU A 137 -14.48 15.83 5.14
CA LEU A 137 -13.59 14.68 5.25
C LEU A 137 -13.98 13.59 4.21
N PRO A 138 -12.99 12.97 3.53
CA PRO A 138 -13.25 11.87 2.62
C PRO A 138 -13.69 10.60 3.38
N SER A 139 -14.16 9.58 2.66
CA SER A 139 -14.50 8.29 3.27
C SER A 139 -13.35 7.70 4.10
N ALA A 140 -13.68 7.13 5.26
CA ALA A 140 -12.74 6.43 6.14
C ALA A 140 -12.03 5.26 5.44
N ALA A 141 -12.67 4.66 4.42
CA ALA A 141 -12.11 3.54 3.66
C ALA A 141 -11.04 3.95 2.64
N GLN A 142 -10.97 5.24 2.30
CA GLN A 142 -9.95 5.76 1.38
C GLN A 142 -8.62 5.88 2.14
N THR A 143 -7.52 5.46 1.52
CA THR A 143 -6.16 5.73 2.01
C THR A 143 -5.96 7.26 2.16
N PRO A 144 -5.27 7.73 3.22
CA PRO A 144 -4.83 9.13 3.32
C PRO A 144 -4.09 9.58 2.06
N ASP A 145 -4.08 10.88 1.78
CA ASP A 145 -3.37 11.39 0.61
C ASP A 145 -1.86 11.22 0.76
N GLU A 146 -1.38 11.51 1.97
CA GLU A 146 -0.05 11.17 2.47
C GLU A 146 -0.18 10.73 3.94
N ALA A 147 0.71 9.85 4.39
CA ALA A 147 0.75 9.43 5.78
C ALA A 147 2.16 9.03 6.19
N LEU A 148 2.50 9.32 7.43
CA LEU A 148 3.67 8.83 8.12
C LEU A 148 3.23 8.26 9.46
N VAL A 149 3.56 7.01 9.74
CA VAL A 149 3.33 6.36 11.03
C VAL A 149 4.67 5.87 11.56
N ILE A 150 5.01 6.21 12.79
CA ILE A 150 6.32 5.92 13.41
C ILE A 150 6.11 5.20 14.73
N ASN A 151 6.76 4.06 14.90
CA ASN A 151 6.93 3.44 16.20
C ASN A 151 7.91 4.26 17.03
N ARG A 152 7.47 4.83 18.16
CA ARG A 152 8.32 5.75 18.95
C ARG A 152 9.52 5.05 19.57
N SER A 153 9.45 3.73 19.80
CA SER A 153 10.52 2.92 20.38
C SER A 153 11.51 2.42 19.33
N SER A 154 11.04 1.68 18.32
CA SER A 154 11.92 1.06 17.32
C SER A 154 12.37 2.02 16.22
N LYS A 155 11.71 3.18 16.08
CA LYS A 155 11.89 4.14 14.98
C LYS A 155 11.58 3.58 13.60
N GLN A 156 10.96 2.40 13.53
CA GLN A 156 10.36 1.89 12.30
C GLN A 156 9.24 2.82 11.86
N TYR A 157 9.15 3.07 10.55
CA TYR A 157 8.10 3.89 9.98
C TYR A 157 7.37 3.22 8.80
N TYR A 158 6.14 3.67 8.58
CA TYR A 158 5.32 3.37 7.42
C TYR A 158 4.99 4.70 6.72
N LEU A 159 5.19 4.73 5.40
CA LEU A 159 5.09 5.94 4.60
C LEU A 159 4.17 5.72 3.39
N ILE A 160 3.14 6.56 3.28
CA ILE A 160 2.36 6.77 2.06
C ILE A 160 2.71 8.16 1.57
N GLU A 161 3.24 8.22 0.35
CA GLU A 161 3.60 9.49 -0.27
C GLU A 161 3.12 9.58 -1.71
N LYS A 162 2.86 10.81 -2.14
CA LYS A 162 2.56 11.13 -3.54
C LYS A 162 3.71 11.95 -4.10
N ARG A 163 4.00 11.69 -5.37
CA ARG A 163 4.89 12.55 -6.14
C ARG A 163 4.18 13.87 -6.40
N ILE A 164 4.82 14.97 -6.02
CA ILE A 164 4.35 16.30 -6.39
C ILE A 164 5.07 16.74 -7.66
N LYS A 165 4.34 17.48 -8.49
CA LYS A 165 4.93 18.11 -9.68
C LYS A 165 5.50 19.46 -9.27
N HIS A 166 6.78 19.67 -9.55
CA HIS A 166 7.48 20.91 -9.28
C HIS A 166 8.47 21.21 -10.41
N ASN A 167 8.43 22.41 -10.99
CA ASN A 167 9.32 22.84 -12.08
C ASN A 167 9.42 21.86 -13.27
N GLY A 168 8.32 21.17 -13.59
CA GLY A 168 8.26 20.22 -14.71
C GLY A 168 8.81 18.81 -14.41
N SER A 169 9.30 18.55 -13.19
CA SER A 169 9.67 17.21 -12.73
C SER A 169 8.77 16.74 -11.57
N PHE A 170 8.74 15.42 -11.36
CA PHE A 170 8.06 14.82 -10.21
C PHE A 170 9.09 14.50 -9.13
N ALA A 171 8.85 14.95 -7.91
CA ALA A 171 9.74 14.72 -6.76
C ALA A 171 8.99 14.06 -5.59
N ASN A 172 9.70 13.26 -4.80
CA ASN A 172 9.14 12.68 -3.56
C ASN A 172 9.48 13.60 -2.38
N TYR A 173 8.88 14.79 -2.34
CA TYR A 173 9.20 15.80 -1.33
C TYR A 173 9.09 15.29 0.12
N PHE A 174 8.16 14.36 0.37
CA PHE A 174 7.88 13.85 1.71
C PHE A 174 9.07 13.03 2.23
N SER A 175 9.50 11.99 1.51
CA SER A 175 10.68 11.21 1.90
C SER A 175 12.00 11.98 1.72
N GLU A 176 12.18 12.67 0.59
CA GLU A 176 13.48 13.25 0.20
C GLU A 176 13.79 14.56 0.95
N ASN A 177 12.83 15.48 1.07
CA ASN A 177 13.08 16.80 1.64
C ASN A 177 12.64 16.90 3.12
N LEU A 178 11.41 16.48 3.42
CA LEU A 178 10.82 16.65 4.75
C LEU A 178 11.40 15.64 5.76
N LEU A 179 11.43 14.35 5.39
CA LEU A 179 11.91 13.29 6.28
C LEU A 179 13.40 12.99 6.12
N GLN A 180 13.95 13.26 4.93
CA GLN A 180 15.34 12.98 4.56
C GLN A 180 15.71 11.51 4.78
N VAL A 181 14.86 10.62 4.27
CA VAL A 181 15.02 9.16 4.35
C VAL A 181 14.95 8.51 2.98
N GLN A 182 15.52 7.30 2.86
CA GLN A 182 15.41 6.46 1.69
C GLN A 182 14.53 5.25 2.03
N PRO A 183 13.21 5.34 1.81
CA PRO A 183 12.30 4.26 2.18
C PRO A 183 12.47 3.05 1.26
N GLU A 184 12.33 1.86 1.85
CA GLU A 184 12.21 0.60 1.14
C GLU A 184 10.99 0.61 0.21
N GLN A 185 11.00 -0.30 -0.77
CA GLN A 185 9.84 -0.48 -1.64
C GLN A 185 8.66 -1.04 -0.85
N SER A 186 7.44 -0.62 -1.21
CA SER A 186 6.24 -1.21 -0.63
C SER A 186 6.09 -2.67 -1.05
N VAL A 187 5.48 -3.49 -0.20
CA VAL A 187 5.26 -4.93 -0.45
C VAL A 187 4.61 -5.16 -1.81
N LYS A 188 3.60 -4.36 -2.16
CA LYS A 188 2.93 -4.42 -3.47
C LYS A 188 3.89 -4.19 -4.64
N LYS A 189 4.85 -3.27 -4.50
CA LYS A 189 5.84 -3.00 -5.54
C LYS A 189 6.93 -4.07 -5.56
N SER A 190 7.33 -4.58 -4.40
CA SER A 190 8.29 -5.69 -4.28
C SER A 190 7.75 -6.97 -4.91
N ILE A 191 6.49 -7.34 -4.66
CA ILE A 191 5.82 -8.48 -5.32
C ILE A 191 5.85 -8.29 -6.84
N LYS A 192 5.47 -7.11 -7.34
CA LYS A 192 5.48 -6.85 -8.77
C LYS A 192 6.88 -6.98 -9.37
N MET A 193 7.91 -6.49 -8.67
CA MET A 193 9.29 -6.60 -9.14
C MET A 193 9.75 -8.07 -9.17
N VAL A 194 9.40 -8.85 -8.15
CA VAL A 194 9.60 -10.30 -8.13
C VAL A 194 8.93 -10.96 -9.34
N GLU A 195 7.67 -10.63 -9.63
CA GLU A 195 6.92 -11.16 -10.78
C GLU A 195 7.61 -10.81 -12.11
N ASP A 196 7.95 -9.54 -12.31
CA ASP A 196 8.58 -9.03 -13.53
C ASP A 196 9.97 -9.67 -13.75
N THR A 197 10.78 -9.77 -12.69
CA THR A 197 12.14 -10.38 -12.76
C THR A 197 12.06 -11.88 -12.99
N ALA A 198 11.16 -12.59 -12.31
CA ALA A 198 10.97 -14.03 -12.49
C ALA A 198 10.57 -14.34 -13.94
N GLN A 199 9.62 -13.57 -14.50
CA GLN A 199 9.17 -13.74 -15.88
C GLN A 199 10.32 -13.50 -16.88
N LYS A 200 11.05 -12.40 -16.73
CA LYS A 200 12.20 -12.08 -17.58
C LYS A 200 13.25 -13.19 -17.58
N ILE A 201 13.53 -13.78 -16.41
CA ILE A 201 14.52 -14.86 -16.29
C ILE A 201 13.98 -16.15 -16.90
N ALA A 202 12.71 -16.49 -16.66
CA ALA A 202 12.09 -17.65 -17.29
C ALA A 202 12.18 -17.59 -18.82
N GLU A 203 11.89 -16.43 -19.43
CA GLU A 203 12.03 -16.21 -20.88
C GLU A 203 13.47 -16.40 -21.36
N ASN A 204 14.46 -15.84 -20.64
CA ASN A 204 15.87 -15.95 -21.02
C ASN A 204 16.41 -17.38 -20.98
N PHE A 205 15.85 -18.24 -20.13
CA PHE A 205 16.24 -19.65 -19.99
C PHE A 205 15.28 -20.62 -20.69
N ASN A 206 14.30 -20.14 -21.47
CA ASN A 206 13.23 -20.94 -22.10
C ASN A 206 12.47 -21.82 -21.10
N GLN A 207 12.17 -21.24 -19.93
CA GLN A 207 11.37 -21.85 -18.85
C GLN A 207 10.03 -21.13 -18.66
N ASP A 208 9.67 -20.22 -19.57
CA ASP A 208 8.41 -19.47 -19.63
C ASP A 208 7.26 -20.31 -20.21
N ASP A 209 7.11 -21.53 -19.71
CA ASP A 209 5.96 -22.34 -20.11
C ASP A 209 4.65 -21.77 -19.53
N PHE A 210 3.53 -22.29 -20.03
CA PHE A 210 2.20 -21.86 -19.60
C PHE A 210 2.01 -22.04 -18.07
N ASN A 211 2.72 -22.98 -17.44
CA ASN A 211 2.59 -23.28 -16.02
C ASN A 211 3.43 -22.36 -15.13
N PHE A 212 4.48 -21.72 -15.68
CA PHE A 212 5.40 -20.89 -14.91
C PHE A 212 4.69 -19.75 -14.17
N GLN A 213 3.74 -19.08 -14.81
CA GLN A 213 2.96 -18.00 -14.18
C GLN A 213 2.16 -18.49 -12.96
N GLY A 214 1.54 -19.67 -13.07
CA GLY A 214 0.84 -20.30 -11.94
C GLY A 214 1.80 -20.75 -10.85
N LYS A 215 2.96 -21.29 -11.22
CA LYS A 215 4.06 -21.65 -10.30
C LYS A 215 4.56 -20.44 -9.52
N MET A 216 4.82 -19.34 -10.21
CA MET A 216 5.25 -18.06 -9.65
C MET A 216 4.27 -17.49 -8.65
N LYS A 217 3.00 -17.34 -9.03
CA LYS A 217 1.99 -16.81 -8.10
C LYS A 217 1.80 -17.69 -6.86
N SER A 218 1.85 -19.01 -7.04
CA SER A 218 1.73 -19.95 -5.91
C SER A 218 2.94 -19.91 -4.98
N ALA A 219 4.15 -19.78 -5.54
CA ALA A 219 5.37 -19.62 -4.76
C ALA A 219 5.33 -18.34 -3.90
N ILE A 220 4.91 -17.21 -4.49
CA ILE A 220 4.72 -15.94 -3.76
C ILE A 220 3.59 -16.07 -2.73
N PHE A 221 2.46 -16.66 -3.09
CA PHE A 221 1.33 -16.89 -2.17
C PHE A 221 1.77 -17.70 -0.94
N ASN A 222 2.48 -18.81 -1.14
CA ASN A 222 2.96 -19.67 -0.04
C ASN A 222 3.97 -18.93 0.85
N ASN A 223 4.90 -18.17 0.27
CA ASN A 223 5.83 -17.34 1.05
C ASN A 223 5.07 -16.35 1.95
N LEU A 224 4.05 -15.67 1.42
CA LEU A 224 3.28 -14.68 2.17
C LEU A 224 2.36 -15.31 3.24
N GLU A 225 1.70 -16.42 2.94
CA GLU A 225 0.77 -17.08 3.87
C GLU A 225 1.49 -17.93 4.92
N GLU A 226 2.43 -18.78 4.52
CA GLU A 226 3.10 -19.74 5.40
C GLU A 226 4.26 -19.10 6.16
N ASP A 227 5.16 -18.40 5.46
CA ASP A 227 6.37 -17.83 6.05
C ASP A 227 6.19 -16.39 6.54
N GLN A 228 5.07 -15.73 6.18
CA GLN A 228 4.79 -14.33 6.52
C GLN A 228 5.90 -13.37 6.05
N GLU A 229 6.57 -13.70 4.95
CA GLU A 229 7.64 -12.90 4.35
C GLU A 229 7.70 -13.02 2.82
N LEU A 230 8.40 -12.10 2.18
CA LEU A 230 8.76 -12.18 0.76
C LEU A 230 10.28 -12.34 0.66
N SER A 231 10.76 -13.55 0.38
CA SER A 231 12.19 -13.87 0.29
C SER A 231 12.63 -14.18 -1.15
N PRO A 232 13.48 -13.34 -1.78
CA PRO A 232 14.02 -13.62 -3.10
C PRO A 232 14.74 -14.98 -3.19
N GLU A 233 15.46 -15.38 -2.14
CA GLU A 233 16.22 -16.63 -2.11
C GLU A 233 15.30 -17.86 -2.13
N LYS A 234 14.28 -17.88 -1.27
CA LYS A 234 13.29 -18.97 -1.24
C LYS A 234 12.52 -19.05 -2.55
N LEU A 235 12.14 -17.90 -3.11
CA LEU A 235 11.44 -17.84 -4.39
C LEU A 235 12.34 -18.34 -5.54
N ALA A 236 13.63 -18.02 -5.54
CA ALA A 236 14.57 -18.53 -6.52
C ALA A 236 14.60 -20.07 -6.51
N ASP A 237 14.72 -20.66 -5.32
CA ASP A 237 14.77 -22.11 -5.15
C ASP A 237 13.47 -22.80 -5.58
N GLN A 238 12.32 -22.20 -5.28
CA GLN A 238 11.02 -22.73 -5.71
C GLN A 238 10.82 -22.61 -7.22
N LEU A 239 11.20 -21.48 -7.83
CA LEU A 239 10.93 -21.20 -9.24
C LEU A 239 11.90 -21.89 -10.19
N PHE A 240 13.18 -21.93 -9.84
CA PHE A 240 14.28 -22.37 -10.70
C PHE A 240 15.11 -23.51 -10.08
N ASP A 241 14.45 -24.39 -9.32
CA ASP A 241 15.01 -25.58 -8.67
C ASP A 241 16.10 -26.32 -9.49
N ASN A 242 15.84 -26.52 -10.78
CA ASN A 242 16.71 -27.28 -11.70
C ASN A 242 17.72 -26.41 -12.47
N ASN A 243 17.79 -25.10 -12.23
CA ASN A 243 18.65 -24.16 -12.95
C ASN A 243 19.40 -23.23 -12.00
N LEU A 244 20.61 -23.66 -11.59
CA LEU A 244 21.47 -22.89 -10.66
C LEU A 244 21.79 -21.48 -11.20
N THR A 245 22.04 -21.35 -12.50
CA THR A 245 22.36 -20.04 -13.09
C THR A 245 21.16 -19.10 -13.00
N ALA A 246 19.96 -19.57 -13.34
CA ALA A 246 18.74 -18.76 -13.22
C ALA A 246 18.47 -18.34 -11.76
N ARG A 247 18.71 -19.24 -10.78
CA ARG A 247 18.60 -18.90 -9.35
C ARG A 247 19.52 -17.75 -8.96
N LEU A 248 20.80 -17.87 -9.28
CA LEU A 248 21.80 -16.85 -8.94
C LEU A 248 21.48 -15.52 -9.62
N THR A 249 21.12 -15.54 -10.91
CA THR A 249 20.70 -14.33 -11.63
C THR A 249 19.46 -13.69 -11.01
N PHE A 250 18.46 -14.48 -10.59
CA PHE A 250 17.24 -13.96 -9.97
C PHE A 250 17.52 -13.26 -8.65
N VAL A 251 18.31 -13.88 -7.78
CA VAL A 251 18.70 -13.28 -6.50
C VAL A 251 19.55 -12.02 -6.74
N ASP A 252 20.53 -12.07 -7.65
CA ASP A 252 21.39 -10.93 -7.95
C ASP A 252 20.61 -9.74 -8.54
N GLU A 253 19.64 -9.97 -9.44
CA GLU A 253 18.81 -8.89 -10.01
C GLU A 253 17.89 -8.25 -8.96
N LEU A 254 17.42 -9.01 -7.97
CA LEU A 254 16.53 -8.48 -6.91
C LEU A 254 17.28 -7.88 -5.72
N LYS A 255 18.54 -8.23 -5.51
CA LYS A 255 19.33 -7.83 -4.34
C LYS A 255 19.39 -6.31 -4.12
N GLU A 256 19.45 -5.54 -5.21
CA GLU A 256 19.48 -4.07 -5.15
C GLU A 256 18.17 -3.47 -4.60
N ALA A 257 17.04 -4.15 -4.80
CA ALA A 257 15.73 -3.63 -4.42
C ALA A 257 15.11 -4.33 -3.21
N ILE A 258 15.46 -5.60 -3.00
CA ILE A 258 15.02 -6.46 -1.90
C ILE A 258 16.27 -7.18 -1.37
N PRO A 259 17.14 -6.47 -0.64
CA PRO A 259 18.38 -7.06 -0.12
C PRO A 259 18.13 -8.08 1.00
N GLU A 260 17.03 -7.92 1.74
CA GLU A 260 16.61 -8.80 2.83
C GLU A 260 15.14 -9.20 2.66
N PRO A 261 14.72 -10.34 3.23
CA PRO A 261 13.31 -10.75 3.22
C PRO A 261 12.39 -9.68 3.83
N ILE A 262 11.27 -9.41 3.15
CA ILE A 262 10.30 -8.40 3.61
C ILE A 262 9.22 -9.10 4.43
N SER A 263 9.15 -8.86 5.74
CA SER A 263 8.07 -9.39 6.57
C SER A 263 6.74 -8.69 6.28
N VAL A 264 5.64 -9.46 6.27
CA VAL A 264 4.27 -8.94 6.05
C VAL A 264 3.36 -9.12 7.26
N SER A 265 3.90 -9.63 8.36
CA SER A 265 3.17 -9.95 9.60
C SER A 265 2.53 -8.72 10.29
N ASP A 266 3.06 -7.54 10.04
CA ASP A 266 2.70 -6.27 10.67
C ASP A 266 1.69 -5.43 9.87
N ILE A 267 1.26 -5.91 8.69
CA ILE A 267 0.37 -5.20 7.76
C ILE A 267 -0.79 -6.05 7.26
N ASP A 268 -1.82 -5.38 6.75
CA ASP A 268 -2.84 -6.02 5.91
C ASP A 268 -2.33 -6.19 4.47
N HIS A 269 -2.01 -7.44 4.11
CA HIS A 269 -1.62 -7.84 2.76
C HIS A 269 -2.69 -8.73 2.07
N SER A 270 -3.91 -8.81 2.62
CA SER A 270 -5.00 -9.68 2.13
C SER A 270 -5.40 -9.40 0.67
N ARG A 271 -5.20 -8.17 0.20
CA ARG A 271 -5.42 -7.79 -1.21
C ARG A 271 -4.44 -8.48 -2.15
N GLN A 272 -3.20 -8.66 -1.73
CA GLN A 272 -2.17 -9.34 -2.52
C GLN A 272 -2.42 -10.84 -2.52
N ILE A 273 -2.73 -11.41 -1.35
CA ILE A 273 -3.16 -12.82 -1.22
C ILE A 273 -4.28 -13.16 -2.20
N LYS A 274 -5.37 -12.39 -2.22
CA LYS A 274 -6.50 -12.62 -3.15
C LYS A 274 -6.13 -12.53 -4.64
N LYS A 275 -5.16 -11.68 -4.98
CA LYS A 275 -4.68 -11.56 -6.37
C LYS A 275 -3.79 -12.72 -6.78
N LEU A 276 -3.00 -13.22 -5.84
CA LEU A 276 -2.09 -14.33 -6.04
C LEU A 276 -2.85 -15.67 -6.01
N GLU A 277 -3.96 -15.76 -5.28
CA GLU A 277 -4.79 -16.97 -5.14
C GLU A 277 -5.40 -17.45 -6.47
N ASN A 278 -5.68 -16.54 -7.40
CA ASN A 278 -6.41 -16.85 -8.62
C ASN A 278 -5.65 -16.44 -9.89
N GLN A 279 -5.73 -17.29 -10.90
CA GLN A 279 -5.27 -17.03 -12.26
C GLN A 279 -6.44 -16.57 -13.13
N LYS A 280 -6.35 -15.34 -13.65
CA LYS A 280 -7.28 -14.85 -14.67
C LYS A 280 -6.71 -15.16 -16.05
N LEU A 281 -7.41 -15.98 -16.81
CA LEU A 281 -7.10 -16.34 -18.19
C LEU A 281 -8.05 -15.62 -19.13
N SER A 282 -7.51 -14.87 -20.09
CA SER A 282 -8.27 -14.26 -21.17
C SER A 282 -7.94 -14.98 -22.47
N LEU A 283 -8.93 -15.63 -23.07
CA LEU A 283 -8.77 -16.44 -24.28
C LEU A 283 -9.01 -15.60 -25.53
N SER A 284 -8.42 -15.99 -26.66
CA SER A 284 -8.51 -15.26 -27.94
C SER A 284 -9.94 -15.15 -28.48
N ASN A 285 -10.83 -16.05 -28.07
CA ASN A 285 -12.24 -16.05 -28.43
C ASN A 285 -13.11 -15.16 -27.51
N GLY A 286 -12.51 -14.43 -26.57
CA GLY A 286 -13.19 -13.52 -25.65
C GLY A 286 -13.72 -14.17 -24.36
N ILE A 287 -13.50 -15.46 -24.16
CA ILE A 287 -13.83 -16.13 -22.88
C ILE A 287 -12.83 -15.68 -21.82
N GLU A 288 -13.33 -15.31 -20.64
CA GLU A 288 -12.52 -15.10 -19.44
C GLU A 288 -12.78 -16.21 -18.43
N LEU A 289 -11.71 -16.81 -17.92
CA LEU A 289 -11.76 -17.82 -16.86
C LEU A 289 -10.99 -17.30 -15.65
N ILE A 290 -11.54 -17.52 -14.46
CA ILE A 290 -10.82 -17.30 -13.19
C ILE A 290 -10.68 -18.67 -12.55
N VAL A 291 -9.45 -19.15 -12.43
CA VAL A 291 -9.13 -20.48 -11.91
C VAL A 291 -8.27 -20.32 -10.66
N PRO A 292 -8.64 -20.90 -9.52
CA PRO A 292 -7.78 -20.96 -8.34
C PRO A 292 -6.43 -21.60 -8.68
N ASN A 293 -5.32 -21.07 -8.17
CA ASN A 293 -3.98 -21.53 -8.57
C ASN A 293 -3.72 -23.01 -8.24
N ASN A 294 -4.24 -23.49 -7.11
CA ASN A 294 -4.15 -24.90 -6.72
C ASN A 294 -4.84 -25.83 -7.74
N VAL A 295 -5.94 -25.37 -8.33
CA VAL A 295 -6.67 -26.09 -9.39
C VAL A 295 -5.96 -25.95 -10.74
N TYR A 296 -5.36 -24.79 -11.01
CA TYR A 296 -4.64 -24.51 -12.25
C TYR A 296 -3.38 -25.38 -12.41
N GLN A 297 -2.68 -25.69 -11.31
CA GLN A 297 -1.49 -26.55 -11.31
C GLN A 297 -1.81 -28.04 -11.36
N ASP A 298 -3.06 -28.42 -11.11
CA ASP A 298 -3.50 -29.81 -11.09
C ASP A 298 -4.00 -30.24 -12.48
N ALA A 299 -3.18 -31.02 -13.21
CA ALA A 299 -3.52 -31.55 -14.53
C ALA A 299 -4.72 -32.51 -14.54
N ASP A 300 -5.08 -33.07 -13.38
CA ASP A 300 -6.28 -33.89 -13.22
C ASP A 300 -7.54 -33.04 -13.11
N SER A 301 -7.41 -31.76 -12.78
CA SER A 301 -8.51 -30.78 -12.71
C SER A 301 -8.57 -29.89 -13.96
N VAL A 302 -7.45 -29.30 -14.37
CA VAL A 302 -7.37 -28.42 -15.55
C VAL A 302 -6.17 -28.81 -16.42
N GLU A 303 -6.46 -29.21 -17.66
CA GLU A 303 -5.43 -29.62 -18.62
C GLU A 303 -5.39 -28.65 -19.82
N PHE A 304 -4.17 -28.21 -20.17
CA PHE A 304 -3.90 -27.36 -21.32
C PHE A 304 -3.27 -28.20 -22.43
N ILE A 305 -3.99 -28.34 -23.55
CA ILE A 305 -3.59 -29.19 -24.67
C ILE A 305 -3.26 -28.30 -25.86
N GLN A 306 -2.02 -28.37 -26.34
CA GLN A 306 -1.64 -27.74 -27.60
C GLN A 306 -1.98 -28.69 -28.76
N ASN A 307 -2.85 -28.23 -29.65
CA ASN A 307 -3.28 -28.99 -30.82
C ASN A 307 -2.21 -28.93 -31.93
N PRO A 308 -2.19 -29.91 -32.87
CA PRO A 308 -1.24 -29.92 -34.00
C PRO A 308 -1.31 -28.69 -34.92
N ASP A 309 -2.44 -27.99 -34.93
CA ASP A 309 -2.65 -26.76 -35.70
C ASP A 309 -2.15 -25.49 -34.98
N GLY A 310 -1.55 -25.64 -33.79
CA GLY A 310 -1.05 -24.55 -32.97
C GLY A 310 -2.11 -23.89 -32.08
N THR A 311 -3.37 -24.33 -32.13
CA THR A 311 -4.41 -23.84 -31.21
C THR A 311 -4.30 -24.50 -29.83
N TYR A 312 -4.90 -23.89 -28.82
CA TYR A 312 -4.94 -24.43 -27.45
C TYR A 312 -6.36 -24.87 -27.09
N SER A 313 -6.47 -26.04 -26.48
CA SER A 313 -7.68 -26.53 -25.82
C SER A 313 -7.48 -26.50 -24.31
N ILE A 314 -8.51 -26.10 -23.57
CA ILE A 314 -8.53 -26.17 -22.10
C ILE A 314 -9.59 -27.19 -21.72
N LEU A 315 -9.19 -28.24 -21.02
CA LEU A 315 -10.08 -29.28 -20.53
C LEU A 315 -10.21 -29.14 -19.01
N ILE A 316 -11.42 -28.81 -18.56
CA ILE A 316 -11.76 -28.75 -17.13
C ILE A 316 -12.48 -30.06 -16.78
N LYS A 317 -11.90 -30.83 -15.87
CA LYS A 317 -12.33 -32.18 -15.48
C LYS A 317 -13.00 -32.15 -14.09
N ASN A 318 -13.63 -33.26 -13.71
CA ASN A 318 -14.20 -33.48 -12.37
C ASN A 318 -15.23 -32.43 -11.91
N ILE A 319 -16.06 -31.95 -12.83
CA ILE A 319 -17.16 -31.01 -12.52
C ILE A 319 -18.45 -31.79 -12.25
N GLU A 320 -18.93 -31.73 -11.00
CA GLU A 320 -20.18 -32.40 -10.58
C GLU A 320 -21.42 -31.59 -10.98
N ASP A 321 -21.41 -30.28 -10.78
CA ASP A 321 -22.52 -29.38 -11.04
C ASP A 321 -22.07 -28.09 -11.74
N ILE A 322 -22.89 -27.59 -12.66
CA ILE A 322 -22.69 -26.29 -13.33
C ILE A 322 -23.86 -25.39 -12.96
N ILE A 323 -23.57 -24.34 -12.17
CA ILE A 323 -24.58 -23.37 -11.71
C ILE A 323 -24.35 -22.04 -12.41
N ASN A 324 -25.40 -21.50 -13.03
CA ASN A 324 -25.40 -20.15 -13.59
C ASN A 324 -25.85 -19.17 -12.51
N LYS A 325 -25.05 -18.13 -12.21
CA LYS A 325 -25.32 -17.14 -11.16
C LYS A 325 -25.79 -15.81 -11.73
#